data_AF-A0A225VIE4-F1
#
_entry.id   AF-A0A225VIE4-F1
#
_cell.length_a   1.000
_cell.length_b   1.000
_cell.length_c   1.000
_cell.angle_alpha   90.00
_cell.angle_beta   90.00
_cell.angle_gamma   90.00
#
_symmetry.space_group_name_H-M   'P 1'
#
loop_
_entity.id
_entity.type
_entity.pdbx_description
1 polymer ?
#
loop_
_entity_poly.entity_id
_entity_poly.type
_entity_poly.pdbx_seq_one_letter_code
_entity_poly.pdbx_strand_id
1 'polypeptide(L)'
;MNAYDFGAPGPNAPYPWLKKTLEKMSPMERQRILMGIPFYGYDNSDAITGGTYLQSLKDNDVLKIRWDATAHECQHAYTSAETRSHHVVFFPCLQFIQDRLKLYKERGVGVAIWELGQGLEFFYDLL
;
A
#
# COMPACT_ATOMS: atom_id res chain seq x y z
N MET A 1 -11.84 7.07 -6.80
CA MET A 1 -11.87 5.67 -7.27
C MET A 1 -11.10 4.85 -6.26
N ASN A 2 -11.75 3.84 -5.69
CA ASN A 2 -11.10 2.92 -4.76
C ASN A 2 -10.15 2.05 -5.58
N ALA A 3 -8.85 2.26 -5.36
CA ALA A 3 -7.77 1.68 -6.14
C ALA A 3 -6.82 0.90 -5.21
N TYR A 4 -7.44 0.15 -4.30
CA TYR A 4 -6.84 -0.67 -3.24
C TYR A 4 -7.82 -1.82 -2.93
N ASP A 5 -7.49 -2.67 -1.97
CA ASP A 5 -8.19 -3.94 -1.68
C ASP A 5 -8.18 -4.91 -2.86
N PHE A 6 -7.06 -4.98 -3.58
CA PHE A 6 -6.92 -5.89 -4.72
C PHE A 6 -6.92 -7.37 -4.29
N GLY A 7 -6.24 -7.70 -3.19
CA GLY A 7 -6.26 -9.04 -2.61
C GLY A 7 -5.50 -9.14 -1.29
N ALA A 8 -6.01 -9.99 -0.38
CA ALA A 8 -5.40 -10.28 0.91
C ALA A 8 -5.57 -11.79 1.23
N PRO A 9 -4.50 -12.58 1.42
CA PRO A 9 -3.09 -12.16 1.42
C PRO A 9 -2.58 -11.78 0.03
N GLY A 10 -1.83 -10.68 -0.05
CA GLY A 10 -1.24 -10.18 -1.30
C GLY A 10 -1.05 -8.66 -1.33
N PRO A 11 -0.58 -8.13 -2.46
CA PRO A 11 -0.45 -6.69 -2.64
C PRO A 11 -1.80 -5.97 -2.59
N ASN A 12 -1.86 -4.86 -1.86
CA ASN A 12 -3.09 -4.11 -1.62
C ASN A 12 -3.53 -3.33 -2.87
N ALA A 13 -2.59 -2.72 -3.58
CA ALA A 13 -2.83 -1.86 -4.74
C ALA A 13 -1.73 -2.05 -5.82
N PRO A 14 -1.65 -3.22 -6.50
CA PRO A 14 -0.54 -3.53 -7.41
C PRO A 14 -0.39 -2.48 -8.53
N TYR A 15 0.83 -1.97 -8.70
CA TYR A 15 1.13 -0.92 -9.67
C TYR A 15 0.71 -1.24 -11.13
N PRO A 16 0.90 -2.46 -11.67
CA PRO A 16 0.46 -2.78 -13.03
C PRO A 16 -1.05 -2.71 -13.20
N TRP A 17 -1.82 -3.05 -12.15
CA TRP A 17 -3.27 -2.94 -12.16
C TRP A 17 -3.70 -1.47 -12.19
N LEU A 18 -3.10 -0.63 -11.34
CA LEU A 18 -3.34 0.82 -11.34
C LEU A 18 -3.05 1.45 -12.71
N LYS A 19 -1.91 1.11 -13.31
CA LYS A 19 -1.51 1.60 -14.63
C LYS A 19 -2.52 1.20 -15.71
N LYS A 20 -2.91 -0.08 -15.76
CA LYS A 20 -3.91 -0.59 -16.71
C LYS A 20 -5.28 0.06 -16.52
N THR A 21 -5.68 0.33 -15.28
CA THR A 21 -6.93 1.03 -14.97
C THR A 21 -6.94 2.45 -15.56
N LEU A 22 -5.84 3.19 -15.38
CA LEU A 22 -5.71 4.55 -15.92
C LEU A 22 -5.62 4.58 -17.46
N GLU A 23 -4.99 3.58 -18.07
CA GLU A 23 -4.87 3.46 -19.52
C GLU A 23 -6.22 3.30 -20.24
N LYS A 24 -7.23 2.75 -19.55
CA LYS A 24 -8.59 2.62 -20.08
C LYS A 24 -9.39 3.92 -20.07
N MET A 25 -8.90 4.96 -19.39
CA MET A 25 -9.58 6.25 -19.28
C MET A 25 -9.05 7.24 -20.32
N SER A 26 -9.96 8.04 -20.87
CA SER A 26 -9.63 9.21 -21.69
C SER A 26 -9.00 10.33 -20.83
N PRO A 27 -8.26 11.27 -21.45
CA PRO A 27 -7.72 12.42 -20.73
C PRO A 27 -8.77 13.25 -19.98
N MET A 28 -9.97 13.42 -20.55
CA MET A 28 -11.06 14.18 -19.90
C MET A 28 -11.62 13.47 -18.66
N GLU A 29 -11.67 12.14 -18.66
CA GLU A 29 -12.10 11.38 -17.49
C GLU A 29 -11.08 11.48 -16.35
N ARG A 30 -9.79 11.37 -16.67
CA ARG A 30 -8.71 11.40 -15.67
C ARG A 30 -8.71 12.69 -14.84
N GLN A 31 -8.98 13.84 -15.47
CA GLN A 31 -9.03 15.14 -14.80
C GLN A 31 -10.13 15.26 -13.73
N ARG A 32 -11.10 14.35 -13.73
CA ARG A 32 -12.25 14.36 -12.80
C ARG A 32 -12.17 13.25 -11.74
N ILE A 33 -11.06 12.51 -11.70
CA ILE A 33 -10.90 11.34 -10.83
C ILE A 33 -9.82 11.60 -9.79
N LEU A 34 -10.11 11.20 -8.56
CA LEU A 34 -9.12 10.99 -7.51
C LEU A 34 -8.82 9.49 -7.40
N MET A 35 -7.56 9.08 -7.51
CA MET A 35 -7.14 7.69 -7.33
C MET A 35 -6.76 7.42 -5.88
N GLY A 36 -7.23 6.29 -5.35
CA GLY A 36 -7.03 5.88 -3.96
C GLY A 36 -5.58 5.49 -3.66
N ILE A 37 -5.03 5.97 -2.54
CA ILE A 37 -3.82 5.45 -1.89
C ILE A 37 -4.22 4.96 -0.50
N PRO A 38 -4.08 3.65 -0.20
CA PRO A 38 -4.32 3.14 1.13
C PRO A 38 -3.15 3.49 2.05
N PHE A 39 -3.46 4.01 3.24
CA PHE A 39 -2.51 4.24 4.33
C PHE A 39 -2.51 3.11 5.36
N TYR A 40 -3.35 2.10 5.16
CA TYR A 40 -3.34 0.83 5.87
C TYR A 40 -2.71 -0.29 5.03
N GLY A 41 -2.44 -1.40 5.67
CA GLY A 41 -1.99 -2.64 5.05
C GLY A 41 -2.80 -3.85 5.49
N TYR A 42 -2.30 -5.03 5.15
CA TYR A 42 -2.84 -6.30 5.60
C TYR A 42 -1.74 -7.17 6.22
N ASP A 43 -2.06 -7.79 7.35
CA ASP A 43 -1.36 -8.96 7.86
C ASP A 43 -2.22 -10.19 7.52
N ASN A 44 -1.76 -11.02 6.59
CA ASN A 44 -2.57 -12.04 5.93
C ASN A 44 -3.86 -11.43 5.34
N SER A 45 -5.00 -11.65 6.00
CA SER A 45 -6.30 -11.11 5.61
C SER A 45 -6.82 -10.02 6.55
N ASP A 46 -6.10 -9.71 7.63
CA ASP A 46 -6.51 -8.75 8.65
C ASP A 46 -5.95 -7.36 8.32
N ALA A 47 -6.84 -6.36 8.26
CA ALA A 47 -6.42 -4.98 8.00
C ALA A 47 -5.65 -4.41 9.20
N ILE A 48 -4.52 -3.79 8.94
CA ILE A 48 -3.63 -3.22 9.95
C ILE A 48 -3.31 -1.75 9.68
N THR A 49 -3.20 -0.96 10.75
CA THR A 49 -2.74 0.44 10.70
C THR A 49 -1.26 0.55 11.06
N GLY A 50 -0.69 1.75 10.93
CA GLY A 50 0.71 2.03 11.25
C GLY A 50 1.10 1.65 12.68
N GLY A 51 0.20 1.83 13.64
CA GLY A 51 0.43 1.39 15.03
C GLY A 51 0.60 -0.13 15.13
N THR A 52 -0.33 -0.90 14.56
CA THR A 52 -0.29 -2.37 14.55
C THR A 52 0.91 -2.88 13.75
N TYR A 53 1.22 -2.27 12.61
CA TYR A 53 2.39 -2.59 11.79
C TYR A 53 3.70 -2.39 12.56
N LEU A 54 3.87 -1.24 13.23
CA LEU A 54 5.07 -0.99 14.03
C LEU A 54 5.17 -1.96 15.21
N GLN A 55 4.05 -2.35 15.80
CA GLN A 55 4.01 -3.33 16.88
C GLN A 55 4.44 -4.72 16.38
N SER A 56 3.93 -5.16 15.22
CA SER A 56 4.29 -6.45 14.63
C SER A 56 5.79 -6.54 14.30
N LEU A 57 6.40 -5.44 13.86
CA LEU A 57 7.85 -5.35 13.62
C LEU A 57 8.69 -5.41 14.91
N LYS A 58 8.15 -4.94 16.05
CA LYS A 58 8.86 -4.96 17.35
C LYS A 58 8.74 -6.31 18.03
N ASP A 59 7.57 -6.93 17.95
CA ASP A 59 7.25 -8.16 18.69
C ASP A 59 7.74 -9.43 17.99
N ASN A 60 8.03 -9.35 16.70
CA ASN A 60 8.43 -10.51 15.90
C ASN A 60 9.82 -10.30 15.28
N ASP A 61 10.53 -11.40 15.06
CA ASP A 61 11.84 -11.39 14.41
C ASP A 61 11.70 -11.16 12.90
N VAL A 62 11.48 -9.90 12.52
CA VAL A 62 11.38 -9.47 11.11
C VAL A 62 12.77 -9.14 10.59
N LEU A 63 13.41 -10.13 9.95
CA LEU A 63 14.78 -10.00 9.44
C LEU A 63 14.93 -8.95 8.32
N LYS A 64 13.91 -8.80 7.46
CA LYS A 64 13.97 -7.90 6.31
C LYS A 64 12.60 -7.55 5.76
N ILE A 65 12.38 -6.26 5.52
CA ILE A 65 11.29 -5.77 4.66
C ILE A 65 11.77 -5.85 3.20
N ARG A 66 11.03 -6.56 2.36
CA ARG A 66 11.32 -6.80 0.95
C ARG A 66 10.48 -5.88 0.07
N TRP A 67 11.09 -5.39 -1.00
CA TRP A 67 10.40 -4.68 -2.07
C TRP A 67 9.95 -5.66 -3.15
N ASP A 68 8.65 -5.73 -3.43
CA ASP A 68 8.12 -6.38 -4.62
C ASP A 68 8.21 -5.40 -5.80
N ALA A 69 9.19 -5.61 -6.68
CA ALA A 69 9.41 -4.75 -7.84
C ALA A 69 8.33 -4.85 -8.92
N THR A 70 7.45 -5.87 -8.87
CA THR A 70 6.35 -6.02 -9.82
C THR A 70 5.10 -5.33 -9.31
N ALA A 71 4.73 -5.55 -8.05
CA ALA A 71 3.57 -4.90 -7.43
C ALA A 71 3.86 -3.46 -6.97
N HIS A 72 5.14 -3.12 -6.82
CA HIS A 72 5.64 -1.90 -6.18
C HIS A 72 5.11 -1.75 -4.75
N GLU A 73 5.28 -2.80 -3.94
CA GLU A 73 4.83 -2.83 -2.54
C GLU A 73 5.90 -3.38 -1.61
N CYS A 74 5.91 -2.89 -0.38
CA CYS A 74 6.74 -3.44 0.68
C CYS A 74 6.01 -4.61 1.34
N GLN A 75 6.72 -5.71 1.52
CA GLN A 75 6.22 -6.90 2.21
C GLN A 75 7.24 -7.45 3.18
N HIS A 76 6.78 -8.12 4.22
CA HIS A 76 7.64 -8.95 5.06
C HIS A 76 6.86 -10.16 5.56
N ALA A 77 7.58 -11.13 6.11
CA ALA A 77 6.96 -12.30 6.71
C ALA A 77 7.62 -12.59 8.05
N TYR A 78 6.83 -13.13 8.98
CA TYR A 78 7.30 -13.58 10.27
C TYR A 78 6.53 -14.81 10.74
N THR A 79 7.02 -15.44 11.79
CA THR A 79 6.30 -16.47 12.53
C THR A 79 6.03 -15.94 13.93
N SER A 80 4.76 -15.87 14.32
CA SER A 80 4.36 -15.39 15.64
C SER A 80 5.01 -16.23 16.73
N ALA A 81 5.64 -15.58 17.71
CA ALA A 81 6.25 -16.28 18.83
C ALA A 81 5.20 -16.98 19.72
N GLU A 82 4.02 -16.36 19.86
CA GLU A 82 2.93 -16.83 20.71
C GLU A 82 2.17 -18.00 20.08
N THR A 83 1.71 -17.83 18.84
CA THR A 83 0.79 -18.77 18.17
C THR A 83 1.51 -19.72 17.20
N ARG A 84 2.79 -19.45 16.89
CA ARG A 84 3.57 -20.16 15.86
C ARG A 84 2.96 -20.10 14.46
N SER A 85 1.98 -19.22 14.23
CA SER A 85 1.38 -18.99 12.91
C SER A 85 2.33 -18.23 12.00
N HIS A 86 2.21 -18.48 10.69
CA HIS A 86 2.94 -17.75 9.67
C HIS A 86 2.13 -16.52 9.22
N HIS A 87 2.82 -15.40 9.09
CA HIS A 87 2.24 -14.10 8.73
C HIS A 87 2.96 -13.54 7.52
N VAL A 88 2.19 -13.03 6.56
CA VAL A 88 2.67 -12.28 5.40
C VAL A 88 2.01 -10.91 5.41
N VAL A 89 2.83 -9.89 5.59
CA VAL A 89 2.38 -8.51 5.78
C VAL A 89 2.69 -7.68 4.55
N PHE A 90 1.70 -6.94 4.05
CA PHE A 90 1.85 -5.87 3.07
C PHE A 90 1.43 -4.57 3.73
N PHE A 91 2.35 -3.60 3.82
CA PHE A 91 2.07 -2.28 4.38
C PHE A 91 2.73 -1.20 3.53
N PRO A 92 2.10 -0.02 3.33
CA PRO A 92 2.69 1.08 2.57
C PRO A 92 4.08 1.45 3.09
N CYS A 93 4.98 1.78 2.17
CA CYS A 93 6.28 2.35 2.47
C CYS A 93 6.51 3.58 1.58
N LEU A 94 7.56 4.37 1.84
CA LEU A 94 7.82 5.60 1.08
C LEU A 94 7.85 5.35 -0.43
N GLN A 95 8.51 4.28 -0.87
CA GLN A 95 8.59 3.94 -2.30
C GLN A 95 7.21 3.58 -2.89
N PHE A 96 6.36 2.86 -2.14
CA PHE A 96 4.99 2.57 -2.55
C PHE A 96 4.21 3.86 -2.83
N ILE A 97 4.27 4.83 -1.91
CA ILE A 97 3.54 6.10 -2.03
C ILE A 97 4.12 6.93 -3.17
N GLN A 98 5.45 7.09 -3.21
CA GLN A 98 6.16 7.87 -4.22
C GLN A 98 5.86 7.39 -5.65
N ASP A 99 5.85 6.07 -5.88
CA ASP A 99 5.57 5.50 -7.20
C ASP A 99 4.13 5.78 -7.64
N ARG A 100 3.17 5.72 -6.71
CA ARG A 100 1.75 6.01 -6.98
C ARG A 100 1.51 7.48 -7.25
N LEU A 101 2.09 8.36 -6.44
CA LEU A 101 2.04 9.81 -6.67
C LEU A 101 2.64 10.18 -8.03
N LYS A 102 3.78 9.58 -8.40
CA LYS A 102 4.40 9.79 -9.71
C LYS A 102 3.49 9.33 -10.85
N LEU A 103 2.97 8.10 -10.77
CA LEU A 103 2.04 7.57 -11.78
C LEU A 103 0.80 8.47 -11.93
N TYR A 104 0.21 8.89 -10.82
CA TYR A 104 -1.02 9.67 -10.83
C TYR A 104 -0.78 11.07 -11.41
N LYS A 105 0.35 11.69 -11.06
CA LYS A 105 0.81 12.95 -11.67
C LYS A 105 1.04 12.82 -13.17
N GLU A 106 1.76 11.78 -13.61
CA GLU A 106 2.03 11.51 -15.04
C GLU A 106 0.75 11.24 -15.84
N ARG A 107 -0.29 10.66 -15.21
CA ARG A 107 -1.57 10.36 -15.86
C ARG A 107 -2.61 11.46 -15.71
N GLY A 108 -2.35 12.51 -14.95
CA GLY A 108 -3.25 13.65 -14.78
C GLY A 108 -4.51 13.34 -13.96
N VAL A 109 -4.37 12.52 -12.91
CA VAL A 109 -5.43 12.25 -11.92
C VAL A 109 -5.03 12.83 -10.56
N GLY A 110 -6.02 13.18 -9.73
CA GLY A 110 -5.76 13.54 -8.33
C GLY A 110 -5.59 12.32 -7.42
N VAL A 111 -5.38 12.57 -6.13
CA VAL A 111 -5.16 11.55 -5.10
C VAL A 111 -6.28 11.62 -4.06
N ALA A 112 -6.74 10.47 -3.59
CA ALA A 112 -7.56 10.34 -2.39
C ALA A 112 -6.89 9.36 -1.43
N ILE A 113 -6.71 9.72 -0.16
CA ILE A 113 -6.04 8.88 0.84
C ILE A 113 -7.10 8.22 1.73
N TRP A 114 -6.94 6.92 1.99
CA TRP A 114 -7.76 6.18 2.94
C TRP A 114 -6.88 5.48 3.98
N GLU A 115 -6.83 5.90 5.25
CA GLU A 115 -7.22 7.24 5.76
C GLU A 115 -6.10 7.84 6.62
N LEU A 116 -6.23 9.12 6.99
CA LEU A 116 -5.14 9.92 7.56
C LEU A 116 -4.66 9.38 8.92
N GLY A 117 -5.54 8.75 9.71
CA GLY A 117 -5.17 8.13 10.98
C GLY A 117 -4.47 6.76 10.87
N GLN A 118 -4.38 6.17 9.68
CA GLN A 118 -3.90 4.79 9.52
C GLN A 118 -2.44 4.66 9.11
N GLY A 119 -1.85 5.72 8.54
CA GLY A 119 -0.49 5.70 8.02
C GLY A 119 0.60 5.93 9.06
N LEU A 120 1.80 6.24 8.58
CA LEU A 120 2.93 6.69 9.39
C LEU A 120 3.16 8.18 9.13
N GLU A 121 3.61 8.94 10.14
CA GLU A 121 3.74 10.40 10.05
C GLU A 121 4.63 10.86 8.88
N PHE A 122 5.73 10.15 8.62
CA PHE A 122 6.64 10.49 7.53
C PHE A 122 6.08 10.21 6.12
N PHE A 123 4.86 9.67 5.99
CA PHE A 123 4.17 9.59 4.69
C PHE A 123 3.74 10.97 4.19
N TYR A 124 3.44 11.89 5.11
CA TYR A 124 2.98 13.24 4.77
C TYR A 124 4.07 14.09 4.10
N ASP A 125 5.35 13.77 4.31
CA ASP A 125 6.48 14.46 3.70
C ASP A 125 6.54 14.29 2.17
N LEU A 126 5.77 13.35 1.60
CA LEU A 126 5.70 13.10 0.15
C LEU A 126 4.56 13.84 -0.57
N LEU A 127 3.60 14.41 0.17
CA LEU A 127 2.38 15.01 -0.37
C LEU A 127 2.56 16.49 -0.71
#